data_AF-A0A0L0KL87-F1
#
_entry.id   AF-A0A0L0KL87-F1
#
_cell.length_a   1.000
_cell.length_b   1.000
_cell.length_c   1.000
_cell.angle_alpha   90.00
_cell.angle_beta   90.00
_cell.angle_gamma   90.00
#
_symmetry.space_group_name_H-M   'P 1'
#
loop_
_entity.id
_entity.type
_entity.pdbx_description
1 polymer ?
#
loop_
_entity_poly.entity_id
_entity_poly.type
_entity_poly.pdbx_seq_one_letter_code
_entity_poly.pdbx_strand_id
1 'polypeptide(L)'
;MTKKFWLIVGCLASAALTFAVVVFLRSPQSGPDVESFRNSKNHAKFCSEAAPLDFSNAEELSAHERTHVIEALSELAPDGIAGEFERVLDWYEHPGGSGRERSNQATVRVGGFIERSCDEINIGGIRT
;
A
#
# COMPACT_ATOMS: atom_id res chain seq x y z
N MET A 1 53.97 -45.97 28.31
CA MET A 1 54.19 -45.25 27.03
C MET A 1 52.84 -45.27 26.30
N THR A 2 52.17 -44.19 25.89
CA THR A 2 52.46 -42.76 25.81
C THR A 2 51.11 -42.03 25.69
N LYS A 3 50.89 -40.99 26.52
CA LYS A 3 49.74 -40.07 26.49
C LYS A 3 49.97 -39.00 25.41
N LYS A 4 48.98 -38.63 24.58
CA LYS A 4 48.73 -37.30 23.95
C LYS A 4 47.28 -37.30 23.40
N PHE A 5 46.25 -36.78 24.09
CA PHE A 5 45.75 -35.39 24.09
C PHE A 5 45.94 -34.61 22.77
N TRP A 6 44.82 -34.15 22.21
CA TRP A 6 44.52 -32.89 21.46
C TRP A 6 43.27 -33.15 20.57
N LEU A 7 42.04 -32.92 21.03
CA LEU A 7 41.29 -31.65 20.93
C LEU A 7 41.40 -30.94 19.56
N ILE A 8 40.48 -31.27 18.65
CA ILE A 8 40.05 -30.41 17.53
C ILE A 8 38.51 -30.51 17.52
N VAL A 9 37.83 -29.75 18.37
CA VAL A 9 37.13 -28.50 18.00
C VAL A 9 36.23 -28.72 16.79
N GLY A 10 34.97 -29.05 17.09
CA GLY A 10 33.87 -29.12 16.13
C GLY A 10 33.67 -27.74 15.49
N CYS A 11 33.94 -27.67 14.19
CA CYS A 11 33.64 -26.51 13.37
C CYS A 11 32.16 -26.60 12.97
N LEU A 12 31.37 -25.84 13.72
CA LEU A 12 30.01 -25.36 13.47
C LEU A 12 29.49 -25.56 12.03
N ALA A 13 28.45 -26.38 11.95
CA ALA A 13 27.48 -26.42 10.87
C ALA A 13 26.93 -25.00 10.59
N SER A 14 27.51 -24.34 9.60
CA SER A 14 27.18 -22.96 9.20
C SER A 14 26.73 -22.97 7.74
N ALA A 15 25.62 -23.65 7.43
CA ALA A 15 25.07 -23.70 6.08
C ALA A 15 23.54 -23.81 6.06
N ALA A 16 22.85 -23.30 7.09
CA ALA A 16 21.39 -23.31 7.18
C ALA A 16 20.77 -21.94 7.47
N LEU A 17 21.51 -20.85 7.24
CA LEU A 17 21.02 -19.47 7.48
C LEU A 17 20.83 -18.63 6.22
N THR A 18 21.12 -19.16 5.03
CA THR A 18 20.97 -18.40 3.77
C THR A 18 19.61 -18.58 3.09
N PHE A 19 18.78 -19.53 3.51
CA PHE A 19 17.43 -19.71 2.93
C PHE A 19 16.33 -18.88 3.62
N ALA A 20 16.55 -18.41 4.86
CA ALA A 20 15.53 -17.64 5.58
C ALA A 20 15.37 -16.19 5.06
N VAL A 21 16.41 -15.63 4.44
CA VAL A 21 16.38 -14.25 3.92
C VAL A 21 15.61 -14.15 2.59
N VAL A 22 15.60 -15.23 1.79
CA VAL A 22 14.95 -15.21 0.47
C VAL A 22 13.43 -15.40 0.56
N VAL A 23 12.93 -16.00 1.65
CA VAL A 23 11.48 -16.17 1.87
C VAL A 23 10.82 -14.87 2.32
N PHE A 24 11.50 -14.03 3.10
CA PHE A 24 10.95 -12.74 3.53
C PHE A 24 10.85 -11.72 2.38
N LEU A 25 11.67 -11.87 1.33
CA LEU A 25 11.58 -11.07 0.09
C LEU A 25 10.51 -11.57 -0.90
N ARG A 26 9.84 -12.67 -0.58
CA ARG A 26 8.71 -13.24 -1.36
C ARG A 26 7.44 -13.39 -0.52
N SER A 27 7.31 -12.65 0.58
CA SER A 27 5.99 -12.48 1.20
C SER A 27 5.07 -11.89 0.14
N PRO A 28 3.97 -12.57 -0.19
CA PRO A 28 3.07 -12.13 -1.23
C PRO A 28 2.60 -10.74 -0.85
N GLN A 29 2.53 -9.90 -1.89
CA GLN A 29 1.78 -8.67 -2.04
C GLN A 29 0.47 -8.69 -1.24
N SER A 30 0.58 -8.57 0.08
CA SER A 30 -0.53 -8.42 0.98
C SER A 30 -0.90 -6.97 0.78
N GLY A 31 -2.04 -6.74 0.13
CA GLY A 31 -2.56 -5.38 -0.02
C GLY A 31 -2.59 -4.66 1.33
N PRO A 32 -2.80 -3.34 1.34
CA PRO A 32 -2.83 -2.57 2.58
C PRO A 32 -3.76 -3.24 3.60
N ASP A 33 -3.28 -3.40 4.84
CA ASP A 33 -4.04 -3.99 5.94
C ASP A 33 -5.16 -3.02 6.35
N VAL A 34 -6.33 -3.22 5.73
CA VAL A 34 -7.52 -2.39 5.92
C VAL A 34 -7.98 -2.43 7.38
N GLU A 35 -7.99 -3.59 8.01
CA GLU A 35 -8.47 -3.72 9.39
C GLU A 35 -7.54 -3.01 10.38
N SER A 36 -6.23 -3.16 10.20
CA SER A 36 -5.26 -2.38 10.98
C SER A 36 -5.44 -0.88 10.76
N PHE A 37 -5.66 -0.44 9.52
CA PHE A 37 -5.91 0.97 9.20
C PHE A 37 -7.21 1.50 9.80
N ARG A 38 -8.31 0.74 9.75
CA ARG A 38 -9.61 1.10 10.36
C ARG A 38 -9.50 1.35 11.88
N ASN A 39 -8.57 0.66 12.54
CA ASN A 39 -8.28 0.84 13.96
C ASN A 39 -7.25 1.95 14.25
N SER A 40 -6.72 2.62 13.22
CA SER A 40 -5.71 3.66 13.37
C SER A 40 -6.33 5.03 13.71
N LYS A 41 -5.53 5.90 14.32
CA LYS A 41 -5.92 7.30 14.61
C LYS A 41 -6.24 8.14 13.37
N ASN A 42 -5.75 7.74 12.19
CA ASN A 42 -5.92 8.49 10.95
C ASN A 42 -7.25 8.16 10.26
N HIS A 43 -7.88 7.03 10.59
CA HIS A 43 -9.05 6.50 9.90
C HIS A 43 -10.19 7.49 9.77
N ALA A 44 -10.62 8.10 10.89
CA ALA A 44 -11.73 9.06 10.90
C ALA A 44 -11.45 10.28 10.01
N LYS A 45 -10.23 10.83 10.08
CA LYS A 45 -9.84 11.95 9.22
C LYS A 45 -9.78 11.53 7.76
N PHE A 46 -9.18 10.38 7.47
CA PHE A 46 -9.09 9.83 6.12
C PHE A 46 -10.47 9.69 5.47
N CYS A 47 -11.45 9.11 6.18
CA CYS A 47 -12.80 8.99 5.64
C CYS A 47 -13.51 10.35 5.49
N SER A 48 -13.27 11.31 6.38
CA SER A 48 -13.78 12.67 6.20
C SER A 48 -13.22 13.36 4.96
N GLU A 49 -11.91 13.22 4.69
CA GLU A 49 -11.27 13.79 3.50
C GLU A 49 -11.73 13.06 2.22
N ALA A 50 -12.07 11.77 2.31
CA ALA A 50 -12.53 10.99 1.17
C ALA A 50 -13.99 11.27 0.79
N ALA A 51 -14.81 11.83 1.68
CA ALA A 51 -16.24 12.04 1.48
C ALA A 51 -16.61 12.78 0.16
N PRO A 52 -15.86 13.79 -0.31
CA PRO A 52 -16.13 14.43 -1.60
C PRO A 52 -16.00 13.49 -2.80
N LEU A 53 -15.19 12.44 -2.71
CA LEU A 53 -14.99 11.47 -3.79
C LEU A 53 -16.15 10.47 -3.92
N ASP A 54 -17.12 10.48 -2.99
CA ASP A 54 -18.31 9.66 -3.12
C ASP A 54 -19.00 9.94 -4.45
N PHE A 55 -19.40 8.89 -5.15
CA PHE A 55 -19.99 8.96 -6.49
C PHE A 55 -21.19 9.92 -6.55
N SER A 56 -21.93 10.05 -5.45
CA SER A 56 -23.07 10.97 -5.36
C SER A 56 -22.66 12.45 -5.43
N ASN A 57 -21.41 12.78 -5.09
CA ASN A 57 -20.87 14.13 -5.03
C ASN A 57 -19.77 14.37 -6.09
N ALA A 58 -19.18 13.30 -6.62
CA ALA A 58 -17.97 13.37 -7.43
C ALA A 58 -18.15 14.18 -8.73
N GLU A 59 -19.35 14.21 -9.33
CA GLU A 59 -19.62 14.98 -10.56
C GLU A 59 -19.43 16.49 -10.38
N GLU A 60 -19.51 16.98 -9.14
CA GLU A 60 -19.33 18.39 -8.81
C GLU A 60 -17.86 18.79 -8.61
N LEU A 61 -16.97 17.81 -8.43
CA LEU A 61 -15.54 18.06 -8.22
C LEU A 61 -14.80 18.31 -9.52
N SER A 62 -14.17 19.48 -9.62
CA SER A 62 -13.18 19.77 -10.64
C SER A 62 -11.95 18.87 -10.53
N ALA A 63 -11.19 18.74 -11.61
CA ALA A 63 -9.95 17.96 -11.61
C ALA A 63 -8.95 18.46 -10.53
N HIS A 64 -8.89 19.78 -10.32
CA HIS A 64 -8.00 20.38 -9.32
C HIS A 64 -8.41 20.01 -7.89
N GLU A 65 -9.71 20.06 -7.58
CA GLU A 65 -10.22 19.66 -6.26
C GLU A 65 -10.01 18.16 -6.00
N ARG A 66 -10.18 17.32 -7.04
CA ARG A 66 -9.86 15.88 -6.93
C ARG A 66 -8.39 15.66 -6.58
N THR A 67 -7.46 16.39 -7.18
CA THR A 67 -6.03 16.30 -6.83
C THR A 67 -5.80 16.62 -5.36
N HIS A 68 -6.34 17.73 -4.85
CA HIS A 68 -6.21 18.10 -3.43
C HIS A 68 -6.73 17.03 -2.48
N VAL A 69 -7.88 16.42 -2.81
CA VAL A 69 -8.44 15.33 -1.99
C VAL A 69 -7.50 14.12 -2.02
N ILE A 70 -6.99 13.72 -3.18
CA ILE A 70 -6.05 12.59 -3.30
C ILE A 70 -4.73 12.87 -2.56
N GLU A 71 -4.23 14.11 -2.57
CA GLU A 71 -3.07 14.52 -1.77
C GLU A 71 -3.33 14.37 -0.28
N ALA A 72 -4.44 14.91 0.22
CA ALA A 72 -4.83 14.82 1.63
C ALA A 72 -4.98 13.35 2.08
N LEU A 73 -5.53 12.49 1.22
CA LEU A 73 -5.64 11.06 1.49
C LEU A 73 -4.27 10.36 1.49
N SER A 74 -3.37 10.74 0.59
CA SER A 74 -2.01 10.21 0.52
C SER A 74 -1.24 10.43 1.84
N GLU A 75 -1.35 11.62 2.43
CA GLU A 75 -0.69 11.95 3.70
C GLU A 75 -1.20 11.13 4.90
N LEU A 76 -2.44 10.64 4.82
CA LEU A 76 -3.10 9.89 5.89
C LEU A 76 -3.03 8.37 5.69
N ALA A 77 -2.76 7.93 4.46
CA ALA A 77 -2.73 6.54 4.06
C ALA A 77 -1.59 5.76 4.74
N PRO A 78 -1.75 4.45 4.97
CA PRO A 78 -0.67 3.61 5.46
C PRO A 78 0.37 3.34 4.37
N ASP A 79 1.63 3.08 4.76
CA ASP A 79 2.77 2.87 3.85
C ASP A 79 2.49 1.83 2.74
N GLY A 80 1.66 0.82 3.02
CA GLY A 80 1.30 -0.23 2.06
C GLY A 80 0.48 0.24 0.83
N ILE A 81 -0.04 1.47 0.82
CA ILE A 81 -0.81 2.04 -0.29
C ILE A 81 -0.39 3.46 -0.68
N ALA A 82 0.41 4.16 0.13
CA ALA A 82 0.87 5.52 -0.15
C ALA A 82 1.50 5.68 -1.55
N GLY A 83 2.35 4.74 -1.97
CA GLY A 83 2.96 4.76 -3.30
C GLY A 83 1.97 4.55 -4.48
N GLU A 84 0.76 4.04 -4.24
CA GLU A 84 -0.29 4.01 -5.27
C GLU A 84 -1.02 5.36 -5.35
N PHE A 85 -1.18 6.08 -4.24
CA PHE A 85 -1.68 7.47 -4.26
C PHE A 85 -0.74 8.39 -5.06
N GLU A 86 0.57 8.29 -4.82
CA GLU A 86 1.58 9.05 -5.56
C GLU A 86 1.49 8.82 -7.08
N ARG A 87 1.21 7.58 -7.51
CA ARG A 87 1.03 7.26 -8.95
C ARG A 87 -0.25 7.82 -9.55
N VAL A 88 -1.31 7.95 -8.75
CA VAL A 88 -2.54 8.62 -9.18
C VAL A 88 -2.29 10.11 -9.36
N LEU A 89 -1.56 10.73 -8.42
CA LEU A 89 -1.18 12.14 -8.48
C LEU A 89 -0.28 12.42 -9.69
N ASP A 90 0.77 11.63 -9.89
CA ASP A 90 1.67 11.74 -11.06
C ASP A 90 0.90 11.65 -12.38
N TRP A 91 -0.12 10.78 -12.45
CA TRP A 91 -0.99 10.68 -13.63
C TRP A 91 -1.86 11.92 -13.85
N TYR A 92 -2.37 12.54 -12.78
CA TYR A 92 -3.15 13.77 -12.88
C TYR A 92 -2.29 14.96 -13.32
N GLU A 93 -1.02 15.00 -12.90
CA GLU A 93 -0.06 16.01 -13.36
C GLU A 93 0.39 15.78 -14.81
N HIS A 94 0.59 14.51 -15.22
CA HIS A 94 1.15 14.15 -16.52
C HIS A 94 0.23 13.20 -17.32
N PRO A 95 -1.00 13.63 -17.69
CA PRO A 95 -1.93 12.78 -18.42
C PRO A 95 -1.37 12.41 -19.80
N GLY A 96 -1.32 11.11 -20.09
CA GLY A 96 -0.84 10.57 -21.38
C GLY A 96 0.62 10.09 -21.41
N GLY A 97 1.33 10.14 -20.28
CA GLY A 97 2.69 9.58 -20.18
C GLY A 97 2.76 8.06 -20.34
N SER A 98 3.99 7.52 -20.41
CA SER A 98 4.29 6.07 -20.45
C SER A 98 4.01 5.40 -19.09
N GLY A 99 2.75 5.37 -18.70
CA GLY A 99 2.33 4.90 -17.38
C GLY A 99 0.87 4.55 -17.26
N ARG A 100 0.04 4.87 -18.26
CA ARG A 100 -1.43 4.77 -18.22
C ARG A 100 -1.96 3.48 -17.57
N GLU A 101 -1.46 2.32 -17.97
CA GLU A 101 -1.92 1.04 -17.39
C GLU A 101 -1.59 0.91 -15.90
N ARG A 102 -0.38 1.34 -15.50
CA ARG A 102 0.04 1.33 -14.09
C ARG A 102 -0.77 2.34 -13.26
N SER A 103 -1.04 3.52 -13.82
CA SER A 103 -1.87 4.56 -13.18
C SER A 103 -3.34 4.14 -13.06
N ASN A 104 -3.88 3.43 -14.06
CA ASN A 104 -5.21 2.83 -13.97
C ASN A 104 -5.28 1.81 -12.83
N GLN A 105 -4.30 0.91 -12.73
CA GLN A 105 -4.23 -0.06 -11.64
C GLN A 105 -4.08 0.60 -10.27
N ALA A 106 -3.29 1.67 -10.19
CA ALA A 106 -3.16 2.48 -8.98
C ALA A 106 -4.50 3.09 -8.56
N THR A 107 -5.25 3.65 -9.52
CA THR A 107 -6.59 4.22 -9.29
C THR A 107 -7.56 3.17 -8.74
N VAL A 108 -7.57 1.95 -9.29
CA VAL A 108 -8.41 0.85 -8.80
C VAL A 108 -8.01 0.43 -7.38
N ARG A 109 -6.70 0.34 -7.10
CA ARG A 109 -6.19 -0.02 -5.77
C ARG A 109 -6.54 1.03 -4.72
N VAL A 110 -6.38 2.31 -5.05
CA VAL A 110 -6.73 3.46 -4.21
C VAL A 110 -8.23 3.48 -3.94
N GLY A 111 -9.05 3.46 -4.99
CA GLY A 111 -10.52 3.45 -4.87
C GLY A 111 -11.02 2.28 -4.01
N GLY A 112 -10.55 1.06 -4.28
CA GLY A 112 -10.92 -0.10 -3.50
C GLY A 112 -10.42 -0.06 -2.05
N PHE A 113 -9.27 0.59 -1.77
CA PHE A 113 -8.83 0.79 -0.39
C PHE A 113 -9.73 1.77 0.36
N ILE A 114 -10.14 2.88 -0.28
CA ILE A 114 -11.05 3.85 0.31
C ILE A 114 -12.40 3.20 0.62
N GLU A 115 -13.02 2.50 -0.34
CA GLU A 115 -14.32 1.85 -0.16
C GLU A 115 -14.31 0.76 0.93
N ARG A 116 -13.20 0.00 1.07
CA ARG A 116 -13.08 -0.99 2.16
C ARG A 116 -12.80 -0.36 3.52
N SER A 117 -12.20 0.82 3.54
CA SER A 117 -11.88 1.55 4.77
C SER A 117 -13.04 2.40 5.26
N CYS A 118 -13.84 2.95 4.35
CA CYS A 118 -14.90 3.92 4.64
C CYS A 118 -16.25 3.41 4.16
N ASP A 119 -17.03 2.81 5.06
CA ASP A 119 -18.25 2.07 4.75
C ASP A 119 -19.35 2.90 4.05
N GLU A 120 -19.31 4.22 4.20
CA GLU A 120 -20.31 5.15 3.64
C GLU A 120 -19.90 5.71 2.27
N ILE A 121 -18.67 5.46 1.82
CA ILE A 121 -18.12 6.04 0.59
C ILE A 121 -18.11 4.99 -0.52
N ASN A 122 -18.72 5.33 -1.65
CA ASN A 122 -18.73 4.54 -2.87
C ASN A 122 -18.16 5.39 -4.00
N ILE A 123 -16.94 5.08 -4.45
CA ILE A 123 -16.26 5.80 -5.55
C ILE A 123 -16.56 5.13 -6.90
N GLY A 124 -17.30 4.01 -6.89
CA GLY A 124 -17.62 3.19 -8.07
C GLY A 124 -16.56 2.13 -8.39
N GLY A 125 -15.68 1.81 -7.43
CA GLY A 125 -14.44 1.04 -7.60
C GLY A 125 -14.52 -0.48 -7.32
N ILE A 126 -15.61 -1.01 -6.76
CA ILE A 126 -15.85 -2.45 -6.55
C ILE A 126 -17.21 -2.87 -7.18
N ARG A 127 -17.43 -2.59 -8.46
CA ARG A 127 -18.45 -3.28 -9.28
C ARG A 127 -17.99 -3.45 -10.74
N THR A 128 -17.04 -4.36 -10.93
CA THR A 128 -16.90 -5.17 -12.15
C THR A 128 -16.69 -6.61 -11.76
#